data_AF-A0AAN1CT83-F1
#
_entry.id   AF-A0AAN1CT83-F1
#
_cell.length_a   1.000
_cell.length_b   1.000
_cell.length_c   1.000
_cell.angle_alpha   90.00
_cell.angle_beta   90.00
_cell.angle_gamma   90.00
#
_symmetry.space_group_name_H-M   'P 1'
#
loop_
_entity.id
_entity.type
_entity.pdbx_description
1 polymer ?
#
loop_
_entity_poly.entity_id
_entity_poly.type
_entity_poly.pdbx_seq_one_letter_code
_entity_poly.pdbx_strand_id
1 'polypeptide(L)'
;MNLKVKGLVLAVVSALVLNGCDSDKVKADLDHAGHKIGDAAHEVGHKIHDEVERAQDKLTQNAEKESLRQLGLDEADIDYVIKHNPDDAMAVAKNSDRILTGINFKYESNADEIHNSQIHHIQHSAWDANSQAKVAKIWGRVAFVVNSPRFAKRFNEETGLLDPQTFTGGIGDAASVPADYQAFIDVASDALQKGDNSYKLEAFENQIDPSTGKELSSGGNAWGQMGSPELFLNPVEITNSPINQTAPLLLHELTHTFGYTHTAADQTTVQFVPNNIPYFVQLITTPGGMNDSDYSDLGALSQEILAKNMTPPNTRENTDLFTQYFGQ
;
A
#
# COMPACT_ATOMS: atom_id res chain seq x y z
N MET A 1 -18.81 -41.52 -5.91
CA MET A 1 -19.79 -42.31 -5.09
C MET A 1 -20.95 -42.79 -5.94
N ASN A 2 -20.85 -43.93 -6.66
CA ASN A 2 -21.93 -44.31 -7.60
C ASN A 2 -22.27 -45.82 -7.68
N LEU A 3 -21.71 -46.64 -6.78
CA LEU A 3 -21.94 -48.10 -6.78
C LEU A 3 -22.70 -48.59 -5.53
N LYS A 4 -22.50 -47.98 -4.36
CA LYS A 4 -23.17 -48.41 -3.11
C LYS A 4 -24.66 -48.04 -3.05
N VAL A 5 -25.07 -46.92 -3.65
CA VAL A 5 -26.47 -46.47 -3.67
C VAL A 5 -27.30 -47.29 -4.66
N LYS A 6 -26.74 -47.61 -5.83
CA LYS A 6 -27.43 -48.44 -6.85
C LYS A 6 -27.64 -49.89 -6.39
N GLY A 7 -26.70 -50.44 -5.62
CA GLY A 7 -26.82 -51.80 -5.06
C GLY A 7 -27.94 -51.92 -4.02
N LEU A 8 -28.18 -50.89 -3.22
CA LEU A 8 -29.21 -50.89 -2.18
C LEU A 8 -30.62 -50.80 -2.79
N VAL A 9 -30.81 -49.93 -3.80
CA VAL A 9 -32.09 -49.77 -4.50
C VAL A 9 -32.49 -51.05 -5.24
N LEU A 10 -31.53 -51.76 -5.84
CA LEU A 10 -31.79 -53.01 -6.54
C LEU A 10 -32.13 -54.17 -5.57
N ALA A 11 -31.54 -54.18 -4.37
CA ALA A 11 -31.82 -55.19 -3.35
C ALA A 11 -33.22 -55.03 -2.71
N VAL A 12 -33.66 -53.78 -2.51
CA VAL A 12 -35.00 -53.47 -1.99
C VAL A 12 -36.08 -53.83 -3.02
N VAL A 13 -35.88 -53.50 -4.30
CA VAL A 13 -36.84 -53.85 -5.38
C VAL A 13 -36.92 -55.36 -5.58
N SER A 14 -35.81 -56.09 -5.43
CA SER A 14 -35.79 -57.55 -5.58
C SER A 14 -36.46 -58.29 -4.42
N ALA A 15 -36.44 -57.74 -3.20
CA ALA A 15 -37.15 -58.32 -2.04
C ALA A 15 -38.67 -58.07 -2.08
N LEU A 16 -39.10 -56.96 -2.70
CA LEU A 16 -40.52 -56.57 -2.85
C LEU A 16 -41.30 -57.42 -3.86
N VAL A 17 -40.61 -58.04 -4.83
CA VAL A 17 -41.26 -58.81 -5.93
C VAL A 17 -41.38 -60.31 -5.61
N LEU A 18 -40.69 -60.82 -4.59
CA LEU A 18 -40.58 -62.28 -4.37
C LEU A 18 -41.26 -62.84 -3.12
N ASN A 19 -41.76 -62.02 -2.19
CA ASN A 19 -42.54 -62.52 -1.06
C ASN A 19 -43.79 -61.67 -0.86
N GLY A 20 -44.96 -62.31 -0.89
CA GLY A 20 -46.24 -61.69 -0.53
C GLY A 20 -46.16 -61.13 0.88
N CYS A 21 -45.91 -59.83 0.98
CA CYS A 21 -45.76 -59.11 2.24
C CYS A 21 -46.87 -58.07 2.34
N ASP A 22 -47.38 -57.97 3.56
CA ASP A 22 -48.38 -57.02 4.02
C ASP A 22 -48.03 -55.58 3.55
N SER A 23 -48.87 -55.05 2.68
CA SER A 23 -48.68 -53.77 1.96
C SER A 23 -48.34 -52.62 2.92
N ASP A 24 -48.95 -52.63 4.10
CA ASP A 24 -48.84 -51.55 5.08
C ASP A 24 -47.48 -51.54 5.77
N LYS A 25 -46.86 -52.71 5.96
CA LYS A 25 -45.52 -52.84 6.54
C LYS A 25 -44.45 -52.42 5.55
N VAL A 26 -44.61 -52.80 4.28
CA VAL A 26 -43.70 -52.44 3.20
C VAL A 26 -43.72 -50.93 2.93
N LYS A 27 -44.91 -50.30 3.01
CA LYS A 27 -45.06 -48.85 2.88
C LYS A 27 -44.39 -48.09 4.03
N ALA A 28 -44.57 -48.54 5.26
CA ALA A 28 -43.91 -47.95 6.43
C ALA A 28 -42.37 -48.06 6.36
N ASP A 29 -41.84 -49.19 5.89
CA ASP A 29 -40.39 -49.39 5.71
C ASP A 29 -39.84 -48.52 4.57
N LEU A 30 -40.61 -48.28 3.50
CA LEU A 30 -40.26 -47.38 2.39
C LEU A 30 -40.28 -45.91 2.81
N ASP A 31 -41.29 -45.49 3.58
CA ASP A 31 -41.38 -44.12 4.10
C ASP A 31 -40.24 -43.84 5.09
N HIS A 32 -39.88 -44.81 5.94
CA HIS A 32 -38.72 -44.71 6.84
C HIS A 32 -37.38 -44.69 6.09
N ALA A 33 -37.25 -45.47 5.02
CA ALA A 33 -36.08 -45.43 4.15
C ALA A 33 -35.99 -44.10 3.37
N GLY A 34 -37.13 -43.58 2.91
CA GLY A 34 -37.24 -42.28 2.23
C GLY A 34 -36.84 -41.12 3.14
N HIS A 35 -37.30 -41.13 4.40
CA HIS A 35 -36.87 -40.15 5.39
C HIS A 35 -35.38 -40.22 5.67
N LYS A 36 -34.81 -41.42 5.90
CA LYS A 36 -33.35 -41.56 6.12
C LYS A 36 -32.52 -41.15 4.91
N ILE A 37 -32.98 -41.40 3.69
CA ILE A 37 -32.30 -40.96 2.47
C ILE A 37 -32.41 -39.43 2.33
N GLY A 38 -33.57 -38.85 2.64
CA GLY A 38 -33.79 -37.40 2.66
C GLY A 38 -32.88 -36.69 3.66
N ASP A 39 -32.81 -37.21 4.89
CA ASP A 39 -31.95 -36.67 5.95
C ASP A 39 -30.46 -36.77 5.58
N ALA A 40 -30.03 -37.91 5.03
CA ALA A 40 -28.65 -38.10 4.56
C ALA A 40 -28.32 -37.20 3.35
N ALA A 41 -29.24 -37.00 2.42
CA ALA A 41 -29.06 -36.11 1.28
C ALA A 41 -29.00 -34.64 1.72
N HIS A 42 -29.82 -34.26 2.71
CA HIS A 42 -29.83 -32.93 3.31
C HIS A 42 -28.53 -32.65 4.07
N GLU A 43 -28.05 -33.59 4.88
CA GLU A 43 -26.76 -33.48 5.59
C GLU A 43 -25.57 -33.39 4.63
N VAL A 44 -25.56 -34.20 3.56
CA VAL A 44 -24.53 -34.12 2.51
C VAL A 44 -24.61 -32.81 1.75
N GLY A 45 -25.82 -32.31 1.49
CA GLY A 45 -26.03 -31.00 0.85
C GLY A 45 -25.43 -29.85 1.66
N HIS A 46 -25.70 -29.80 2.97
CA HIS A 46 -25.11 -28.80 3.87
C HIS A 46 -23.59 -28.90 3.95
N LYS A 47 -23.04 -30.11 4.11
CA LYS A 47 -21.57 -30.31 4.15
C LYS A 47 -20.87 -29.87 2.86
N ILE A 48 -21.47 -30.15 1.71
CA ILE A 48 -20.93 -29.70 0.41
C ILE A 48 -21.02 -28.18 0.30
N HIS A 49 -22.13 -27.57 0.72
CA HIS A 49 -22.29 -26.12 0.69
C HIS A 49 -21.24 -25.43 1.58
N ASP A 50 -21.07 -25.89 2.83
CA ASP A 50 -20.07 -25.37 3.77
C ASP A 50 -18.62 -25.55 3.25
N GLU A 51 -18.35 -26.63 2.51
CA GLU A 51 -17.03 -26.84 1.88
C GLU A 51 -16.82 -25.92 0.68
N VAL A 52 -17.85 -25.68 -0.13
CA VAL A 52 -17.80 -24.75 -1.27
C VAL A 52 -17.61 -23.32 -0.80
N GLU A 53 -18.36 -22.88 0.22
CA GLU A 53 -18.19 -21.55 0.82
C GLU A 53 -16.77 -21.39 1.39
N ARG A 54 -16.29 -22.36 2.18
CA ARG A 54 -14.90 -22.32 2.70
C ARG A 54 -13.84 -22.31 1.59
N ALA A 55 -14.06 -23.02 0.49
CA ALA A 55 -13.14 -23.02 -0.64
C ALA A 55 -13.18 -21.68 -1.38
N GLN A 56 -14.36 -21.09 -1.55
CA GLN A 56 -14.55 -19.77 -2.15
C GLN A 56 -13.91 -18.68 -1.30
N ASP A 57 -14.08 -18.70 0.02
CA ASP A 57 -13.44 -17.77 0.96
C ASP A 57 -11.92 -17.85 0.89
N LYS A 58 -11.36 -19.07 0.82
CA LYS A 58 -9.92 -19.27 0.65
C LYS A 58 -9.41 -18.77 -0.70
N LEU A 59 -10.17 -18.96 -1.77
CA LEU A 59 -9.81 -18.45 -3.10
C LEU A 59 -9.83 -16.93 -3.14
N THR A 60 -10.86 -16.31 -2.57
CA THR A 60 -10.97 -14.85 -2.41
C THR A 60 -9.80 -14.31 -1.59
N GLN A 61 -9.51 -14.91 -0.43
CA GLN A 61 -8.39 -14.50 0.41
C GLN A 61 -7.04 -14.61 -0.34
N ASN A 62 -6.84 -15.66 -1.14
CA ASN A 62 -5.63 -15.81 -1.94
C ASN A 62 -5.52 -14.76 -3.04
N ALA A 63 -6.63 -14.42 -3.70
CA ALA A 63 -6.67 -13.37 -4.72
C ALA A 63 -6.41 -11.97 -4.12
N GLU A 64 -6.98 -11.69 -2.95
CA GLU A 64 -6.76 -10.42 -2.22
C GLU A 64 -5.30 -10.31 -1.77
N LYS A 65 -4.73 -11.38 -1.19
CA LYS A 65 -3.30 -11.42 -0.86
C LYS A 65 -2.42 -11.22 -2.09
N GLU A 66 -2.75 -11.83 -3.21
CA GLU A 66 -1.98 -11.65 -4.46
C GLU A 66 -2.05 -10.21 -4.95
N SER A 67 -3.22 -9.57 -4.87
CA SER A 67 -3.35 -8.16 -5.20
C SER A 67 -2.49 -7.26 -4.30
N LEU A 68 -2.35 -7.61 -3.01
CA LEU A 68 -1.46 -6.91 -2.09
C LEU A 68 0.03 -7.16 -2.39
N ARG A 69 0.41 -8.37 -2.84
CA ARG A 69 1.78 -8.64 -3.32
C ARG A 69 2.15 -7.81 -4.54
N GLN A 70 1.19 -7.54 -5.43
CA GLN A 70 1.41 -6.71 -6.62
C GLN A 70 1.70 -5.23 -6.29
N LEU A 71 1.38 -4.78 -5.07
CA LEU A 71 1.83 -3.49 -4.54
C LEU A 71 3.29 -3.52 -4.07
N GLY A 72 3.88 -4.70 -3.93
CA GLY A 72 5.23 -4.90 -3.37
C GLY A 72 5.26 -5.20 -1.87
N LEU A 73 4.11 -5.49 -1.25
CA LEU A 73 4.08 -5.94 0.15
C LEU A 73 4.65 -7.36 0.29
N ASP A 74 5.46 -7.57 1.32
CA ASP A 74 5.89 -8.92 1.72
C ASP A 74 4.81 -9.64 2.55
N GLU A 75 4.95 -10.96 2.72
CA GLU A 75 3.94 -11.77 3.42
C GLU A 75 3.69 -11.32 4.86
N ALA A 76 4.73 -10.85 5.57
CA ALA A 76 4.57 -10.43 6.95
C ALA A 76 3.75 -9.13 7.04
N ASP A 77 4.01 -8.18 6.14
CA ASP A 77 3.24 -6.95 6.04
C ASP A 77 1.79 -7.23 5.61
N ILE A 78 1.58 -8.14 4.65
CA ILE A 78 0.24 -8.59 4.21
C ILE A 78 -0.55 -9.21 5.35
N ASP A 79 0.04 -10.17 6.07
CA ASP A 79 -0.60 -10.82 7.21
C ASP A 79 -0.92 -9.82 8.31
N TYR A 80 -0.03 -8.86 8.55
CA TYR A 80 -0.24 -7.81 9.55
C TYR A 80 -1.42 -6.91 9.17
N VAL A 81 -1.46 -6.35 7.95
CA VAL A 81 -2.55 -5.44 7.55
C VAL A 81 -3.89 -6.15 7.50
N ILE A 82 -3.96 -7.40 7.03
CA ILE A 82 -5.22 -8.18 7.03
C ILE A 82 -5.70 -8.42 8.47
N LYS A 83 -4.79 -8.70 9.40
CA LYS A 83 -5.14 -8.96 10.79
C LYS A 83 -5.56 -7.71 11.55
N HIS A 84 -4.87 -6.60 11.34
CA HIS A 84 -5.00 -5.40 12.16
C HIS A 84 -5.86 -4.30 11.51
N ASN A 85 -5.96 -4.29 10.18
CA ASN A 85 -6.69 -3.29 9.39
C ASN A 85 -7.45 -3.97 8.21
N PRO A 86 -8.34 -4.95 8.48
CA PRO A 86 -8.93 -5.79 7.44
C PRO A 86 -9.73 -4.98 6.40
N ASP A 87 -10.51 -4.00 6.82
CA ASP A 87 -11.36 -3.22 5.91
C ASP A 87 -10.53 -2.44 4.88
N ASP A 88 -9.47 -1.76 5.35
CA ASP A 88 -8.54 -1.05 4.47
C ASP A 88 -7.75 -2.00 3.58
N ALA A 89 -7.29 -3.14 4.12
CA ALA A 89 -6.58 -4.14 3.33
C ALA A 89 -7.45 -4.68 2.19
N MET A 90 -8.73 -4.92 2.45
CA MET A 90 -9.69 -5.39 1.44
C MET A 90 -10.04 -4.30 0.43
N ALA A 91 -10.21 -3.05 0.89
CA ALA A 91 -10.45 -1.91 0.01
C ALA A 91 -9.27 -1.71 -0.96
N VAL A 92 -8.04 -1.74 -0.46
CA VAL A 92 -6.82 -1.63 -1.27
C VAL A 92 -6.70 -2.79 -2.26
N ALA A 93 -6.92 -4.03 -1.81
CA ALA A 93 -6.83 -5.21 -2.67
C ALA A 93 -7.87 -5.20 -3.81
N LYS A 94 -9.06 -4.62 -3.59
CA LYS A 94 -10.15 -4.58 -4.58
C LYS A 94 -10.12 -3.34 -5.47
N ASN A 95 -9.33 -2.32 -5.12
CA ASN A 95 -9.24 -1.09 -5.89
C ASN A 95 -8.50 -1.35 -7.22
N SER A 96 -9.15 -1.12 -8.35
CA SER A 96 -8.55 -1.20 -9.70
C SER A 96 -7.73 0.02 -10.08
N ASP A 97 -8.03 1.17 -9.48
CA ASP A 97 -7.49 2.49 -9.86
C ASP A 97 -6.27 2.86 -9.00
N ARG A 98 -5.64 1.83 -8.42
CA ARG A 98 -4.49 1.94 -7.54
C ARG A 98 -3.24 2.35 -8.31
N ILE A 99 -2.45 3.24 -7.72
CA ILE A 99 -1.16 3.67 -8.27
C ILE A 99 0.00 2.89 -7.64
N LEU A 100 1.20 3.03 -8.23
CA LEU A 100 2.44 2.42 -7.74
C LEU A 100 2.41 0.89 -7.69
N THR A 101 1.61 0.26 -8.57
CA THR A 101 1.46 -1.20 -8.66
C THR A 101 2.22 -1.77 -9.83
N GLY A 102 2.83 -2.94 -9.67
CA GLY A 102 3.57 -3.59 -10.75
C GLY A 102 4.75 -2.76 -11.26
N ILE A 103 5.32 -1.94 -10.39
CA ILE A 103 6.42 -1.04 -10.73
C ILE A 103 7.71 -1.84 -10.90
N ASN A 104 8.41 -1.58 -12.00
CA ASN A 104 9.70 -2.19 -12.27
C ASN A 104 10.84 -1.27 -11.82
N PHE A 105 11.66 -1.71 -10.87
CA PHE A 105 12.82 -0.93 -10.41
C PHE A 105 14.08 -1.29 -11.20
N LYS A 106 14.72 -0.25 -11.74
CA LYS A 106 16.06 -0.30 -12.30
C LYS A 106 17.01 0.32 -11.28
N TYR A 107 17.65 -0.53 -10.50
CA TYR A 107 18.70 -0.12 -9.56
C TYR A 107 19.96 0.22 -10.34
N GLU A 108 20.28 1.50 -10.41
CA GLU A 108 21.39 2.05 -11.17
C GLU A 108 22.36 2.80 -10.27
N SER A 109 23.57 2.99 -10.79
CA SER A 109 24.65 3.72 -10.15
C SER A 109 25.48 4.33 -11.26
N ASN A 110 25.02 5.48 -11.76
CA ASN A 110 25.62 6.16 -12.89
C ASN A 110 26.21 7.52 -12.47
N ALA A 111 27.52 7.66 -12.61
CA ALA A 111 28.23 8.90 -12.28
C ALA A 111 27.77 10.09 -13.13
N ASP A 112 27.41 9.87 -14.40
CA ASP A 112 26.92 10.94 -15.28
C ASP A 112 25.56 11.44 -14.80
N GLU A 113 24.71 10.55 -14.31
CA GLU A 113 23.36 10.90 -13.84
C GLU A 113 23.41 11.62 -12.51
N ILE A 114 24.30 11.19 -11.61
CA ILE A 114 24.62 11.93 -10.39
C ILE A 114 25.11 13.35 -10.71
N HIS A 115 25.99 13.50 -11.71
CA HIS A 115 26.46 14.81 -12.15
C HIS A 115 25.33 15.67 -12.74
N ASN A 116 24.45 15.07 -13.54
CA ASN A 116 23.33 15.76 -14.20
C ASN A 116 22.18 16.11 -13.26
N SER A 117 22.05 15.42 -12.12
CA SER A 117 20.98 15.63 -11.14
C SER A 117 20.96 17.04 -10.53
N GLN A 118 22.09 17.74 -10.55
CA GLN A 118 22.30 19.02 -9.87
C GLN A 118 22.09 18.98 -8.33
N ILE A 119 21.99 17.79 -7.74
CA ILE A 119 21.94 17.63 -6.29
C ILE A 119 23.33 17.96 -5.73
N HIS A 120 23.36 18.86 -4.76
CA HIS A 120 24.61 19.31 -4.16
C HIS A 120 25.22 18.25 -3.25
N HIS A 121 26.56 18.17 -3.24
CA HIS A 121 27.33 17.36 -2.30
C HIS A 121 27.07 15.85 -2.35
N ILE A 122 26.56 15.32 -3.45
CA ILE A 122 26.45 13.87 -3.65
C ILE A 122 27.50 13.34 -4.61
N GLN A 123 27.84 12.06 -4.45
CA GLN A 123 28.66 11.30 -5.39
C GLN A 123 28.02 9.92 -5.61
N HIS A 124 28.36 9.30 -6.74
CA HIS A 124 27.85 7.96 -7.05
C HIS A 124 28.22 6.96 -5.95
N SER A 125 27.29 6.09 -5.61
CA SER A 125 27.49 4.96 -4.70
C SER A 125 26.87 3.70 -5.31
N ALA A 126 27.11 2.54 -4.72
CA ALA A 126 26.60 1.27 -5.24
C ALA A 126 25.42 0.74 -4.44
N TRP A 127 24.50 0.05 -5.13
CA TRP A 127 23.45 -0.72 -4.47
C TRP A 127 24.00 -2.04 -3.92
N ASP A 128 23.65 -2.35 -2.69
CA ASP A 128 23.76 -3.70 -2.13
C ASP A 128 22.38 -4.36 -1.99
N ALA A 129 22.35 -5.68 -1.83
CA ALA A 129 21.11 -6.46 -1.78
C ALA A 129 20.21 -6.10 -0.58
N ASN A 130 20.78 -5.73 0.57
CA ASN A 130 19.99 -5.34 1.74
C ASN A 130 19.31 -3.99 1.51
N SER A 131 20.05 -3.04 0.93
CA SER A 131 19.52 -1.72 0.56
C SER A 131 18.39 -1.84 -0.47
N GLN A 132 18.56 -2.67 -1.51
CA GLN A 132 17.50 -2.94 -2.48
C GLN A 132 16.25 -3.57 -1.82
N ALA A 133 16.46 -4.57 -0.95
CA ALA A 133 15.35 -5.22 -0.24
C ALA A 133 14.61 -4.23 0.69
N LYS A 134 15.35 -3.34 1.37
CA LYS A 134 14.77 -2.29 2.22
C LYS A 134 13.94 -1.30 1.40
N VAL A 135 14.45 -0.83 0.27
CA VAL A 135 13.72 0.07 -0.64
C VAL A 135 12.46 -0.60 -1.16
N ALA A 136 12.54 -1.85 -1.61
CA ALA A 136 11.37 -2.61 -2.06
C ALA A 136 10.31 -2.74 -0.95
N LYS A 137 10.72 -3.02 0.30
CA LYS A 137 9.81 -3.09 1.45
C LYS A 137 9.16 -1.74 1.74
N ILE A 138 9.93 -0.65 1.75
CA ILE A 138 9.39 0.70 1.96
C ILE A 138 8.40 1.05 0.83
N TRP A 139 8.74 0.73 -0.42
CA TRP A 139 7.87 0.94 -1.57
C TRP A 139 6.51 0.27 -1.40
N GLY A 140 6.50 -1.03 -1.07
CA GLY A 140 5.26 -1.76 -0.87
C GLY A 140 4.35 -1.11 0.17
N ARG A 141 4.94 -0.64 1.26
CA ARG A 141 4.22 0.09 2.32
C ARG A 141 3.73 1.45 1.85
N VAL A 142 4.52 2.21 1.09
CA VAL A 142 4.09 3.49 0.48
C VAL A 142 2.94 3.27 -0.49
N ALA A 143 3.04 2.28 -1.37
CA ALA A 143 1.99 1.91 -2.32
C ALA A 143 0.70 1.50 -1.60
N PHE A 144 0.77 0.74 -0.51
CA PHE A 144 -0.41 0.44 0.30
C PHE A 144 -1.01 1.69 0.95
N VAL A 145 -0.18 2.51 1.60
CA VAL A 145 -0.65 3.71 2.33
C VAL A 145 -1.34 4.68 1.40
N VAL A 146 -0.72 5.02 0.26
CA VAL A 146 -1.30 6.00 -0.66
C VAL A 146 -2.65 5.50 -1.15
N ASN A 147 -2.78 4.23 -1.53
CA ASN A 147 -4.03 3.65 -2.02
C ASN A 147 -5.07 3.34 -0.92
N SER A 148 -4.79 3.65 0.35
CA SER A 148 -5.69 3.33 1.46
C SER A 148 -6.86 4.31 1.58
N PRO A 149 -8.05 3.84 2.01
CA PRO A 149 -9.19 4.73 2.25
C PRO A 149 -8.90 5.83 3.26
N ARG A 150 -8.07 5.55 4.28
CA ARG A 150 -7.71 6.53 5.31
C ARG A 150 -6.86 7.67 4.76
N PHE A 151 -5.87 7.36 3.93
CA PHE A 151 -5.07 8.38 3.25
C PHE A 151 -5.93 9.22 2.32
N ALA A 152 -6.72 8.57 1.44
CA ALA A 152 -7.61 9.25 0.50
C ALA A 152 -8.61 10.19 1.21
N LYS A 153 -9.20 9.72 2.31
CA LYS A 153 -10.11 10.51 3.12
C LYS A 153 -9.39 11.73 3.71
N ARG A 154 -8.25 11.52 4.38
CA ARG A 154 -7.49 12.62 5.01
C ARG A 154 -7.02 13.64 3.99
N PHE A 155 -6.57 13.20 2.82
CA PHE A 155 -6.22 14.06 1.71
C PHE A 155 -7.39 14.97 1.33
N ASN A 156 -8.57 14.39 1.09
CA ASN A 156 -9.77 15.14 0.69
C ASN A 156 -10.30 16.11 1.74
N GLU A 157 -10.22 15.74 3.02
CA GLU A 157 -10.69 16.60 4.12
C GLU A 157 -9.81 17.86 4.28
N GLU A 158 -8.54 17.77 3.88
CA GLU A 158 -7.52 18.79 4.14
C GLU A 158 -7.06 19.53 2.87
N THR A 159 -7.59 19.22 1.68
CA THR A 159 -7.21 19.92 0.43
C THR A 159 -7.46 21.43 0.48
N GLY A 160 -8.39 21.89 1.33
CA GLY A 160 -8.64 23.32 1.57
C GLY A 160 -7.44 24.09 2.15
N LEU A 161 -6.43 23.39 2.68
CA LEU A 161 -5.17 24.00 3.13
C LEU A 161 -4.20 24.31 1.99
N LEU A 162 -4.39 23.72 0.82
CA LEU A 162 -3.64 24.01 -0.39
C LEU A 162 -4.19 25.30 -1.01
N ASP A 163 -3.86 26.45 -0.42
CA ASP A 163 -4.31 27.76 -0.93
C ASP A 163 -3.77 27.99 -2.35
N PRO A 164 -4.63 28.10 -3.39
CA PRO A 164 -4.19 28.26 -4.77
C PRO A 164 -3.33 29.50 -5.03
N GLN A 165 -3.41 30.53 -4.17
CA GLN A 165 -2.60 31.75 -4.30
C GLN A 165 -1.17 31.58 -3.79
N THR A 166 -0.97 30.66 -2.85
CA THR A 166 0.34 30.36 -2.25
C THR A 166 0.82 28.97 -2.60
N PHE A 167 0.05 28.22 -3.40
CA PHE A 167 0.37 26.88 -3.84
C PHE A 167 1.59 26.89 -4.75
N THR A 168 2.62 26.17 -4.34
CA THR A 168 3.77 25.90 -5.20
C THR A 168 3.43 24.69 -6.06
N GLY A 169 2.90 24.97 -7.25
CA GLY A 169 2.57 23.96 -8.24
C GLY A 169 3.77 23.44 -9.01
N GLY A 170 3.58 22.31 -9.67
CA GLY A 170 4.54 21.62 -10.50
C GLY A 170 4.49 21.98 -11.98
N ILE A 171 4.82 20.98 -12.81
CA ILE A 171 4.73 21.03 -14.27
C ILE A 171 3.49 20.30 -14.80
N GLY A 172 2.99 20.67 -15.97
CA GLY A 172 1.84 20.00 -16.59
C GLY A 172 0.60 20.07 -15.69
N ASP A 173 -0.09 18.93 -15.52
CA ASP A 173 -1.29 18.84 -14.69
C ASP A 173 -0.99 18.97 -13.18
N ALA A 174 0.28 18.81 -12.77
CA ALA A 174 0.73 19.07 -11.41
C ALA A 174 0.88 20.57 -11.09
N ALA A 175 0.68 21.47 -12.07
CA ALA A 175 0.81 22.92 -11.88
C ALA A 175 -0.30 23.53 -11.00
N SER A 176 -1.40 22.80 -10.79
CA SER A 176 -2.54 23.25 -9.98
C SER A 176 -2.78 22.34 -8.78
N VAL A 177 -3.45 22.90 -7.76
CA VAL A 177 -3.98 22.13 -6.64
C VAL A 177 -4.95 21.06 -7.16
N PRO A 178 -4.77 19.77 -6.81
CA PRO A 178 -5.73 18.73 -7.13
C PRO A 178 -7.09 19.04 -6.49
N ALA A 179 -8.18 18.90 -7.25
CA ALA A 179 -9.52 19.16 -6.75
C ALA A 179 -9.93 18.18 -5.62
N ASP A 180 -9.45 16.94 -5.73
CA ASP A 180 -9.64 15.86 -4.79
C ASP A 180 -8.51 14.82 -4.96
N TYR A 181 -8.61 13.74 -4.19
CA TYR A 181 -7.67 12.63 -4.21
C TYR A 181 -7.67 11.89 -5.55
N GLN A 182 -8.81 11.80 -6.26
CA GLN A 182 -8.83 11.16 -7.57
C GLN A 182 -8.05 11.98 -8.60
N ALA A 183 -8.19 13.31 -8.58
CA ALA A 183 -7.37 14.18 -9.42
C ALA A 183 -5.87 14.04 -9.13
N PHE A 184 -5.48 13.83 -7.86
CA PHE A 184 -4.10 13.50 -7.51
C PHE A 184 -3.65 12.15 -8.09
N ILE A 185 -4.50 11.12 -7.99
CA ILE A 185 -4.25 9.79 -8.58
C ILE A 185 -4.10 9.87 -10.11
N ASP A 186 -4.90 10.68 -10.79
CA ASP A 186 -4.84 10.84 -12.24
C ASP A 186 -3.49 11.44 -12.66
N VAL A 187 -3.02 12.50 -11.98
CA VAL A 187 -1.70 13.10 -12.22
C VAL A 187 -0.57 12.08 -11.99
N ALA A 188 -0.63 11.33 -10.89
CA ALA A 188 0.35 10.29 -10.60
C ALA A 188 0.34 9.19 -11.66
N SER A 189 -0.84 8.72 -12.06
CA SER A 189 -1.02 7.68 -13.08
C SER A 189 -0.44 8.10 -14.42
N ASP A 190 -0.69 9.33 -14.85
CA ASP A 190 -0.15 9.86 -16.11
C ASP A 190 1.38 9.95 -16.09
N ALA A 191 1.97 10.34 -14.97
CA ALA A 191 3.43 10.35 -14.81
C ALA A 191 4.03 8.93 -14.87
N LEU A 192 3.40 7.97 -14.19
CA LEU A 192 3.81 6.56 -14.19
C LEU A 192 3.71 5.93 -15.59
N GLN A 193 2.65 6.24 -16.34
CA GLN A 193 2.45 5.74 -17.70
C GLN A 193 3.49 6.30 -18.67
N LYS A 194 3.86 7.59 -18.56
CA LYS A 194 4.97 8.18 -19.33
C LYS A 194 6.30 7.47 -19.06
N GLY A 195 6.46 6.94 -17.86
CA GLY A 195 7.59 6.14 -17.40
C GLY A 195 7.54 4.65 -17.72
N ASP A 196 6.51 4.18 -18.45
CA ASP A 196 6.27 2.75 -18.70
C ASP A 196 6.29 1.90 -17.42
N ASN A 197 5.69 2.45 -16.35
CA ASN A 197 5.66 1.86 -14.99
C ASN A 197 7.03 1.41 -14.47
N SER A 198 8.10 2.07 -14.89
CA SER A 198 9.47 1.76 -14.49
C SER A 198 10.08 2.94 -13.77
N TYR A 199 10.76 2.67 -12.66
CA TYR A 199 11.54 3.67 -11.92
C TYR A 199 13.03 3.41 -12.07
N LYS A 200 13.77 4.47 -12.34
CA LYS A 200 15.23 4.49 -12.22
C LYS A 200 15.59 4.92 -10.80
N LEU A 201 16.37 4.08 -10.11
CA LEU A 201 16.79 4.30 -8.73
C LEU A 201 18.31 4.45 -8.70
N GLU A 202 18.78 5.69 -8.66
CA GLU A 202 20.20 6.02 -8.63
C GLU A 202 20.74 5.99 -7.19
N ALA A 203 21.79 5.21 -6.96
CA ALA A 203 22.47 5.18 -5.67
C ALA A 203 23.47 6.34 -5.54
N PHE A 204 23.35 7.10 -4.46
CA PHE A 204 24.33 8.13 -4.09
C PHE A 204 24.85 7.95 -2.67
N GLU A 205 25.95 8.63 -2.38
CA GLU A 205 26.41 8.91 -1.01
C GLU A 205 26.83 10.38 -0.91
N ASN A 206 26.85 10.90 0.31
CA ASN A 206 27.30 12.25 0.56
C ASN A 206 28.82 12.36 0.36
N GLN A 207 29.27 13.44 -0.26
CA GLN A 207 30.69 13.73 -0.46
C GLN A 207 31.38 14.00 0.88
N ILE A 208 32.68 13.70 0.95
CA ILE A 208 33.53 14.05 2.10
C ILE A 208 34.33 15.31 1.76
N ASP A 209 34.26 16.32 2.63
CA ASP A 209 35.13 17.48 2.56
C ASP A 209 36.60 17.05 2.77
N PRO A 210 37.47 17.19 1.77
CA PRO A 210 38.86 16.72 1.87
C PRO A 210 39.68 17.49 2.91
N SER A 211 39.26 18.69 3.29
CA SER A 211 39.98 19.54 4.25
C SER A 211 39.63 19.20 5.72
N THR A 212 38.40 18.78 5.98
CA THR A 212 37.91 18.50 7.34
C THR A 212 37.66 17.02 7.60
N GLY A 213 37.59 16.19 6.56
CA GLY A 213 37.20 14.79 6.63
C GLY A 213 35.73 14.59 7.04
N LYS A 214 34.92 15.65 7.03
CA LYS A 214 33.50 15.59 7.41
C LYS A 214 32.64 15.40 6.18
N GLU A 215 31.54 14.69 6.36
CA GLU A 215 30.52 14.53 5.34
C GLU A 215 29.83 15.88 5.05
N LEU A 216 29.67 16.19 3.77
CA LEU A 216 28.93 17.33 3.27
C LEU A 216 27.48 16.90 3.10
N SER A 217 26.57 17.51 3.87
CA SER A 217 25.15 17.19 3.76
C SER A 217 24.61 17.58 2.37
N SER A 218 23.93 16.64 1.73
CA SER A 218 23.15 16.89 0.51
C SER A 218 21.80 17.53 0.81
N GLY A 219 21.34 17.53 2.06
CA GLY A 219 20.03 18.04 2.49
C GLY A 219 18.97 16.96 2.72
N GLY A 220 19.24 15.70 2.35
CA GLY A 220 18.33 14.58 2.55
C GLY A 220 18.91 13.26 2.03
N ASN A 221 18.28 12.13 2.35
CA ASN A 221 18.72 10.80 1.90
C ASN A 221 17.95 10.27 0.67
N ALA A 222 17.06 11.07 0.12
CA ALA A 222 16.25 10.78 -1.05
C ALA A 222 15.96 12.08 -1.81
N TRP A 223 15.91 12.00 -3.14
CA TRP A 223 15.56 13.10 -4.05
C TRP A 223 14.76 12.57 -5.22
N GLY A 224 13.63 13.19 -5.55
CA GLY A 224 12.85 12.88 -6.75
C GLY A 224 13.13 13.82 -7.91
N GLN A 225 13.40 13.26 -9.08
CA GLN A 225 13.56 14.05 -10.30
C GLN A 225 12.19 14.58 -10.75
N MET A 226 12.07 15.90 -10.85
CA MET A 226 10.77 16.53 -11.17
C MET A 226 10.23 16.05 -12.53
N GLY A 227 9.03 15.45 -12.51
CA GLY A 227 8.29 15.01 -13.70
C GLY A 227 8.90 13.82 -14.45
N SER A 228 9.86 13.12 -13.85
CA SER A 228 10.50 11.92 -14.39
C SER A 228 10.46 10.81 -13.34
N PRO A 229 10.18 9.54 -13.68
CA PRO A 229 10.18 8.40 -12.75
C PRO A 229 11.61 8.00 -12.36
N GLU A 230 12.34 8.93 -11.75
CA GLU A 230 13.72 8.78 -11.33
C GLU A 230 13.87 9.30 -9.91
N LEU A 231 14.50 8.48 -9.07
CA LEU A 231 14.80 8.80 -7.68
C LEU A 231 16.28 8.60 -7.42
N PHE A 232 16.88 9.52 -6.69
CA PHE A 232 18.23 9.40 -6.15
C PHE A 232 18.12 9.06 -4.68
N LEU A 233 18.74 7.97 -4.25
CA LEU A 233 18.58 7.41 -2.92
C LEU A 233 19.95 7.12 -2.31
N ASN A 234 20.16 7.48 -1.04
CA ASN A 234 21.33 7.06 -0.28
C ASN A 234 21.10 5.66 0.32
N PRO A 235 21.72 4.59 -0.21
CA PRO A 235 21.40 3.22 0.20
C PRO A 235 21.72 2.95 1.67
N VAL A 236 22.84 3.52 2.16
CA VAL A 236 23.31 3.32 3.53
C VAL A 236 22.37 4.00 4.52
N GLU A 237 21.97 5.25 4.25
CA GLU A 237 21.05 5.97 5.12
C GLU A 237 19.67 5.30 5.14
N ILE A 238 19.11 4.94 3.98
CA ILE A 238 17.81 4.26 3.89
C ILE A 238 17.79 2.93 4.66
N THR A 239 18.87 2.15 4.55
CA THR A 239 18.99 0.87 5.25
C THR A 239 18.96 1.04 6.76
N ASN A 240 19.65 2.07 7.26
CA ASN A 240 19.80 2.33 8.69
C ASN A 240 18.67 3.16 9.31
N SER A 241 17.83 3.80 8.49
CA SER A 241 16.71 4.59 8.97
C SER A 241 15.48 3.73 9.34
N PRO A 242 14.74 4.13 10.39
CA PRO A 242 13.41 3.60 10.68
C PRO A 242 12.47 3.79 9.48
N ILE A 243 11.66 2.77 9.17
CA ILE A 243 10.74 2.82 8.02
C ILE A 243 9.75 3.98 8.16
N ASN A 244 9.28 4.27 9.37
CA ASN A 244 8.33 5.35 9.61
C ASN A 244 8.94 6.76 9.49
N GLN A 245 10.24 6.88 9.30
CA GLN A 245 10.90 8.14 8.93
C GLN A 245 11.18 8.19 7.43
N THR A 246 11.67 7.09 6.84
CA THR A 246 12.01 7.04 5.42
C THR A 246 10.79 6.96 4.51
N ALA A 247 9.71 6.28 4.92
CA ALA A 247 8.55 6.08 4.06
C ALA A 247 7.76 7.38 3.77
N PRO A 248 7.51 8.27 4.76
CA PRO A 248 6.94 9.59 4.49
C PRO A 248 7.82 10.43 3.54
N LEU A 249 9.15 10.38 3.72
CA LEU A 249 10.07 11.10 2.84
C LEU A 249 10.09 10.50 1.42
N LEU A 250 10.09 9.18 1.28
CA LEU A 250 10.01 8.56 -0.05
C LEU A 250 8.70 8.92 -0.76
N LEU A 251 7.57 8.98 -0.03
CA LEU A 251 6.31 9.45 -0.57
C LEU A 251 6.40 10.93 -1.01
N HIS A 252 7.04 11.79 -0.22
CA HIS A 252 7.33 13.17 -0.61
C HIS A 252 8.12 13.21 -1.93
N GLU A 253 9.24 12.49 -2.02
CA GLU A 253 10.09 12.47 -3.22
C GLU A 253 9.36 11.90 -4.44
N LEU A 254 8.49 10.92 -4.25
CA LEU A 254 7.64 10.38 -5.31
C LEU A 254 6.69 11.43 -5.89
N THR A 255 6.22 12.39 -5.10
CA THR A 255 5.37 13.44 -5.68
C THR A 255 6.15 14.37 -6.61
N HIS A 256 7.47 14.51 -6.43
CA HIS A 256 8.29 15.21 -7.41
C HIS A 256 8.31 14.50 -8.76
N THR A 257 8.41 13.17 -8.78
CA THR A 257 8.39 12.40 -10.01
C THR A 257 7.06 12.49 -10.76
N PHE A 258 5.97 12.75 -10.04
CA PHE A 258 4.66 13.06 -10.64
C PHE A 258 4.59 14.46 -11.27
N GLY A 259 5.57 15.33 -10.95
CA GLY A 259 5.71 16.67 -11.50
C GLY A 259 5.51 17.79 -10.49
N TYR A 260 5.13 17.51 -9.23
CA TYR A 260 4.96 18.54 -8.21
C TYR A 260 6.31 19.09 -7.73
N THR A 261 6.31 20.31 -7.21
CA THR A 261 7.51 20.92 -6.60
C THR A 261 7.14 21.55 -5.26
N HIS A 262 8.13 21.80 -4.42
CA HIS A 262 7.98 22.56 -3.18
C HIS A 262 8.90 23.80 -3.14
N THR A 263 9.53 24.17 -4.26
CA THR A 263 10.45 25.32 -4.33
C THR A 263 9.78 26.60 -4.83
N ALA A 264 9.93 27.69 -4.06
CA ALA A 264 10.38 28.96 -4.63
C ALA A 264 11.92 28.95 -4.61
N ALA A 265 12.56 29.59 -5.59
CA ALA A 265 13.92 29.33 -6.09
C ALA A 265 15.14 29.44 -5.12
N ASP A 266 15.01 29.50 -3.79
CA ASP A 266 16.15 29.82 -2.91
C ASP A 266 16.23 29.21 -1.49
N GLN A 267 15.56 28.10 -1.17
CA GLN A 267 15.53 27.64 0.24
C GLN A 267 16.29 26.35 0.52
N THR A 268 17.45 26.50 1.16
CA THR A 268 18.18 25.47 1.90
C THR A 268 17.55 25.13 3.26
N THR A 269 16.34 25.64 3.55
CA THR A 269 15.62 25.46 4.82
C THR A 269 14.32 24.71 4.55
N VAL A 270 14.16 23.53 5.15
CA VAL A 270 12.92 22.73 5.08
C VAL A 270 11.81 23.49 5.80
N GLN A 271 10.86 24.03 5.04
CA GLN A 271 9.65 24.63 5.59
C GLN A 271 8.51 23.63 5.35
N PHE A 272 8.10 22.88 6.38
CA PHE A 272 6.98 21.92 6.37
C PHE A 272 5.62 22.61 6.18
N VAL A 273 5.48 23.48 5.19
CA VAL A 273 4.27 24.23 4.88
C VAL A 273 3.45 23.39 3.90
N PRO A 274 2.18 23.06 4.19
CA PRO A 274 1.31 22.28 3.33
C PRO A 274 0.77 23.09 2.14
N ASN A 275 1.56 24.00 1.55
CA ASN A 275 1.19 24.75 0.36
C ASN A 275 1.70 24.08 -0.93
N ASN A 276 2.06 22.80 -0.86
CA ASN A 276 2.48 22.01 -2.00
C ASN A 276 2.21 20.53 -1.69
N ILE A 277 2.07 19.73 -2.74
CA ILE A 277 1.76 18.31 -2.60
C ILE A 277 2.84 17.50 -1.87
N PRO A 278 4.16 17.68 -2.13
CA PRO A 278 5.21 16.96 -1.41
C PRO A 278 5.07 17.03 0.12
N TYR A 279 5.05 18.24 0.69
CA TYR A 279 4.91 18.38 2.15
C TYR A 279 3.52 18.01 2.64
N PHE A 280 2.47 18.24 1.85
CA PHE A 280 1.11 17.86 2.22
C PHE A 280 0.97 16.36 2.45
N VAL A 281 1.45 15.53 1.52
CA VAL A 281 1.40 14.06 1.68
C VAL A 281 2.34 13.56 2.78
N GLN A 282 3.47 14.24 2.98
CA GLN A 282 4.39 13.93 4.08
C GLN A 282 3.74 14.21 5.44
N LEU A 283 3.03 15.34 5.58
CA LEU A 283 2.32 15.71 6.81
C LEU A 283 1.21 14.72 7.16
N ILE A 284 0.40 14.28 6.19
CA ILE A 284 -0.63 13.24 6.39
C ILE A 284 -0.02 11.98 7.01
N THR A 285 1.18 11.61 6.56
CA THR A 285 1.80 10.33 6.92
C THR A 285 2.76 10.40 8.11
N THR A 286 3.09 11.58 8.61
CA THR A 286 4.01 11.78 9.75
C THR A 286 3.27 11.62 11.10
N PRO A 287 3.98 11.47 12.24
CA PRO A 287 3.36 11.49 13.56
C PRO A 287 2.45 12.71 13.77
N GLY A 288 1.21 12.48 14.21
CA GLY A 288 0.18 13.51 14.37
C GLY A 288 -0.64 13.82 13.12
N GLY A 289 -0.23 13.37 11.92
CA GLY A 289 -0.94 13.64 10.66
C GLY A 289 -2.38 13.13 10.60
N MET A 290 -2.66 12.08 11.38
CA MET A 290 -3.98 11.47 11.53
C MET A 290 -4.63 11.77 12.89
N ASN A 291 -4.06 12.66 13.70
CA ASN A 291 -4.53 12.99 15.04
C ASN A 291 -5.34 14.28 15.04
N ASP A 292 -6.62 14.15 14.69
CA ASP A 292 -7.55 15.28 14.62
C ASP A 292 -7.94 15.82 16.02
N SER A 293 -7.54 15.13 17.10
CA SER A 293 -7.79 15.56 18.48
C SER A 293 -6.74 16.52 19.04
N ASP A 294 -5.45 16.26 18.76
CA ASP A 294 -4.36 17.16 19.18
C ASP A 294 -4.12 18.27 18.15
N TYR A 295 -4.40 18.00 16.87
CA TYR A 295 -4.20 18.93 15.76
C TYR A 295 -5.51 19.05 14.98
N SER A 296 -6.12 20.23 14.99
CA SER A 296 -7.43 20.46 14.32
C SER A 296 -7.41 20.19 12.81
N ASP A 297 -6.25 20.36 12.19
CA ASP A 297 -5.98 20.26 10.77
C ASP A 297 -4.46 20.10 10.56
N LEU A 298 -4.03 19.82 9.32
CA LEU A 298 -2.59 19.68 9.01
C LEU A 298 -1.81 21.00 9.11
N GLY A 299 -2.49 22.14 9.06
CA GLY A 299 -1.91 23.46 9.28
C GLY A 299 -1.45 23.65 10.72
N ALA A 300 -2.27 23.22 11.68
CA ALA A 300 -1.93 23.23 13.11
C ALA A 300 -0.73 22.32 13.40
N LEU A 301 -0.70 21.12 12.80
CA LEU A 301 0.45 20.21 12.89
C LEU A 301 1.72 20.84 12.29
N SER A 302 1.62 21.41 11.09
CA SER A 302 2.72 22.12 10.44
C SER A 302 3.31 23.23 11.32
N GLN A 303 2.46 24.06 11.92
CA GLN A 303 2.89 25.13 12.82
C GLN A 303 3.61 24.60 14.06
N GLU A 304 3.12 23.50 14.65
CA GLU A 304 3.78 22.84 15.79
C GLU A 304 5.18 22.31 15.41
N ILE A 305 5.29 21.65 14.24
CA ILE A 305 6.57 21.13 13.72
C ILE A 305 7.57 22.27 13.52
N LEU A 306 7.13 23.37 12.90
CA LEU A 306 7.96 24.55 12.68
C LEU A 306 8.37 25.22 14.00
N ALA A 307 7.46 25.33 14.96
CA ALA A 307 7.73 25.94 16.26
C ALA A 307 8.73 25.14 17.10
N LYS A 308 8.69 23.80 17.00
CA LYS A 308 9.57 22.89 17.76
C LYS A 308 10.79 22.42 16.98
N ASN A 309 10.83 22.67 15.68
CA ASN A 309 11.81 22.14 14.75
C ASN A 309 11.96 20.61 14.82
N MET A 310 10.83 19.92 15.05
CA MET A 310 10.77 18.45 15.11
C MET A 310 9.33 17.95 14.95
N THR A 311 9.17 16.73 14.44
CA THR A 311 7.87 16.04 14.43
C THR A 311 7.40 15.70 15.84
N PRO A 312 6.07 15.65 16.09
CA PRO A 312 5.55 15.15 17.35
C PRO A 312 6.09 13.74 17.64
N PRO A 313 6.32 13.39 18.92
CA PRO A 313 6.71 12.03 19.26
C PRO A 313 5.61 11.06 18.83
N ASN A 314 6.00 9.90 18.31
CA ASN A 314 5.08 8.82 18.01
C ASN A 314 4.54 8.23 19.33
N THR A 315 3.39 8.75 19.78
CA THR A 315 2.60 8.25 20.90
C THR A 315 1.36 7.51 20.36
N ARG A 316 0.56 6.89 21.23
CA ARG A 316 -0.66 6.17 20.81
C ARG A 316 -1.58 7.03 19.94
N GLU A 317 -1.74 8.30 20.26
CA GLU A 317 -2.60 9.23 19.53
C GLU A 317 -1.86 9.87 18.35
N ASN A 318 -0.54 10.07 18.45
CA ASN A 318 0.29 10.65 17.39
C ASN A 318 1.02 9.62 16.51
N THR A 319 0.54 8.37 16.46
CA THR A 319 1.20 7.34 15.67
C THR A 319 1.15 7.69 14.18
N ASP A 320 2.28 7.61 13.48
CA ASP A 320 2.33 7.84 12.04
C ASP A 320 1.55 6.76 11.26
N LEU A 321 1.06 7.09 10.07
CA LEU A 321 0.15 6.21 9.33
C LEU A 321 0.81 4.87 8.95
N PHE A 322 2.13 4.87 8.71
CA PHE A 322 2.86 3.64 8.41
C PHE A 322 2.92 2.71 9.63
N THR A 323 3.24 3.22 10.81
CA THR A 323 3.23 2.42 12.05
C THR A 323 1.83 1.94 12.41
N GLN A 324 0.78 2.71 12.12
CA GLN A 324 -0.60 2.24 12.31
C GLN A 324 -0.96 1.05 11.41
N TYR A 325 -0.44 1.01 10.19
CA TYR A 325 -0.70 -0.11 9.27
C TYR A 325 0.23 -1.31 9.47
N PHE A 326 1.49 -1.10 9.83
CA PHE A 326 2.52 -2.14 9.77
C PHE A 326 3.23 -2.42 11.10
N GLY A 327 2.86 -1.72 12.18
CA GLY A 327 3.58 -1.78 13.44
C GLY A 327 4.93 -1.07 13.41
N GLN A 328 5.72 -1.28 14.47
CA GLN A 328 7.09 -0.76 14.61
C GLN A 328 8.11 -1.66 13.89
#